data_AF-M1MU82-F1
#
_entry.id   AF-M1MU82-F1
#
_cell.length_a   1.000
_cell.length_b   1.000
_cell.length_c   1.000
_cell.angle_alpha   90.00
_cell.angle_beta   90.00
_cell.angle_gamma   90.00
#
_symmetry.space_group_name_H-M   'P 1'
#
loop_
_entity.id
_entity.type
_entity.pdbx_description
1 polymer ?
#
loop_
_entity_poly.entity_id
_entity_poly.type
_entity_poly.pdbx_seq_one_letter_code
_entity_poly.pdbx_strand_id
1 'polypeptide(L)'
;MTIRKLDENSAEVLAEICINPKRKIFLCIGTPEHVWDSYGPMVGSLLAEKDILCFGTMNDRVDSYNVESIEEKIRNEYKDALIIAIDSAVTRSEAKTGKLAIIRDGVKPGEAFTKNLRKVGDYSILFGVNSEDINNKLIALPFSAALETYNVIITSMFS
;
A
#
# COMPACT_ATOMS: atom_id res chain seq x y z
N MET A 1 -18.54 9.15 1.37
CA MET A 1 -17.12 8.80 1.24
C MET A 1 -16.40 9.39 2.45
N THR A 2 -16.06 8.56 3.44
CA THR A 2 -15.56 9.08 4.72
C THR A 2 -14.08 9.37 4.60
N ILE A 3 -13.74 10.56 4.13
CA ILE A 3 -12.38 11.14 3.98
C ILE A 3 -11.65 11.29 5.36
N ARG A 4 -12.18 10.72 6.45
CA ARG A 4 -11.73 11.01 7.82
C ARG A 4 -10.39 10.39 8.21
N LYS A 5 -9.80 9.52 7.39
CA LYS A 5 -8.49 8.89 7.67
C LYS A 5 -7.35 9.31 6.75
N LEU A 6 -7.62 10.09 5.70
CA LEU A 6 -6.55 10.63 4.85
C LEU A 6 -5.82 11.75 5.58
N ASP A 7 -4.50 11.80 5.46
CA ASP A 7 -3.73 12.95 5.93
C ASP A 7 -3.91 14.19 5.03
N GLU A 8 -3.45 15.35 5.51
CA GLU A 8 -3.74 16.67 4.92
C GLU A 8 -3.21 16.85 3.48
N ASN A 9 -2.38 15.95 2.96
CA ASN A 9 -1.81 16.04 1.61
C ASN A 9 -2.27 14.92 0.66
N SER A 10 -2.89 13.88 1.21
CA SER A 10 -3.25 12.69 0.43
C SER A 10 -4.25 12.97 -0.71
N ALA A 11 -5.13 13.97 -0.56
CA ALA A 11 -6.13 14.30 -1.56
C ALA A 11 -5.53 14.89 -2.85
N GLU A 12 -4.51 15.75 -2.73
CA GLU A 12 -3.81 16.34 -3.87
C GLU A 12 -3.05 15.25 -4.65
N VAL A 13 -2.31 14.40 -3.94
CA VAL A 13 -1.55 13.30 -4.54
C VAL A 13 -2.48 12.29 -5.21
N LEU A 14 -3.62 11.98 -4.58
CA LEU A 14 -4.62 11.11 -5.19
C LEU A 14 -5.16 11.70 -6.50
N ALA A 15 -5.49 13.00 -6.52
CA ALA A 15 -5.98 13.66 -7.72
C ALA A 15 -4.95 13.58 -8.88
N GLU A 16 -3.67 13.76 -8.57
CA GLU A 16 -2.59 13.60 -9.54
C GLU A 16 -2.50 12.18 -10.10
N ILE A 17 -2.58 11.16 -9.25
CA ILE A 17 -2.59 9.75 -9.68
C ILE A 17 -3.77 9.49 -10.63
N CYS A 18 -4.94 10.07 -10.33
CA CYS A 18 -6.15 9.86 -11.13
C CYS A 18 -6.01 10.47 -12.54
N ILE A 19 -5.50 11.69 -12.65
CA ILE A 19 -5.35 12.37 -13.95
C ILE A 19 -4.15 11.86 -14.77
N ASN A 20 -3.23 11.10 -14.18
CA ASN A 20 -2.08 10.56 -14.88
C ASN A 20 -2.55 9.54 -15.95
N PRO A 21 -2.20 9.69 -17.24
CA PRO A 21 -2.71 8.79 -18.29
C PRO A 21 -2.07 7.40 -18.27
N LYS A 22 -0.98 7.21 -17.53
CA LYS A 22 -0.28 5.92 -17.44
C LYS A 22 -1.18 4.84 -16.84
N ARG A 23 -0.97 3.61 -17.27
CA ARG A 23 -1.59 2.43 -16.67
C ARG A 23 -1.17 2.33 -15.21
N LYS A 24 -2.13 2.20 -14.29
CA LYS A 24 -1.86 2.02 -12.86
C LYS A 24 -1.67 0.54 -12.56
N ILE A 25 -0.63 0.22 -11.79
CA ILE A 25 -0.35 -1.13 -11.28
C ILE A 25 -0.14 -1.02 -9.79
N PHE A 26 -0.87 -1.82 -9.01
CA PHE A 26 -0.77 -1.80 -7.56
C PHE A 26 0.24 -2.84 -7.09
N LEU A 27 1.21 -2.43 -6.29
CA LEU A 27 2.21 -3.31 -5.67
C LEU A 27 1.91 -3.37 -4.18
N CYS A 28 1.15 -4.38 -3.79
CA CYS A 28 0.66 -4.61 -2.44
C CYS A 28 1.69 -5.40 -1.63
N ILE A 29 2.28 -4.76 -0.63
CA ILE A 29 3.46 -5.25 0.06
C ILE A 29 3.09 -5.63 1.49
N GLY A 30 3.63 -6.75 1.95
CA GLY A 30 3.47 -7.22 3.30
C GLY A 30 3.46 -8.74 3.43
N THR A 31 3.47 -9.21 4.67
CA THR A 31 3.46 -10.62 5.04
C THR A 31 2.06 -11.00 5.54
N PRO A 32 1.25 -11.74 4.77
CA PRO A 32 -0.15 -12.06 5.11
C PRO A 32 -0.34 -12.66 6.50
N GLU A 33 0.64 -13.43 6.97
CA GLU A 33 0.61 -14.12 8.26
C GLU A 33 0.81 -13.19 9.47
N HIS A 34 1.30 -11.96 9.26
CA HIS A 34 1.53 -10.98 10.30
C HIS A 34 0.41 -9.93 10.27
N VAL A 35 -0.42 -9.89 11.31
CA VAL A 35 -1.62 -9.02 11.36
C VAL A 35 -1.32 -7.56 10.98
N TRP A 36 -0.24 -6.99 11.51
CA TRP A 36 0.14 -5.61 11.24
C TRP A 36 0.70 -5.39 9.83
N ASP A 37 1.28 -6.43 9.22
CA ASP A 37 1.90 -6.40 7.88
C ASP A 37 0.93 -6.93 6.79
N SER A 38 -0.25 -7.41 7.18
CA SER A 38 -1.22 -8.00 6.25
C SER A 38 -2.06 -6.97 5.47
N TYR A 39 -1.92 -5.68 5.77
CA TYR A 39 -2.70 -4.60 5.15
C TYR A 39 -2.56 -4.55 3.62
N GLY A 40 -1.32 -4.53 3.08
CA GLY A 40 -1.09 -4.54 1.64
C GLY A 40 -1.73 -5.76 0.96
N PRO A 41 -1.41 -7.00 1.38
CA PRO A 41 -2.02 -8.23 0.86
C PRO A 41 -3.56 -8.26 0.91
N MET A 42 -4.18 -7.70 1.96
CA MET A 42 -5.63 -7.57 2.03
C MET A 42 -6.17 -6.64 0.94
N VAL A 43 -5.57 -5.46 0.76
CA VAL A 43 -5.98 -4.53 -0.31
C VAL A 43 -5.80 -5.18 -1.67
N GLY A 44 -4.67 -5.84 -1.92
CA GLY A 44 -4.41 -6.50 -3.19
C GLY A 44 -5.41 -7.62 -3.49
N SER A 45 -5.85 -8.37 -2.47
CA SER A 45 -6.89 -9.40 -2.66
C SER A 45 -8.22 -8.79 -3.08
N LEU A 46 -8.62 -7.68 -2.46
CA LEU A 46 -9.85 -6.95 -2.84
C LEU A 46 -9.77 -6.38 -4.26
N LEU A 47 -8.60 -5.91 -4.69
CA LEU A 47 -8.38 -5.42 -6.05
C LEU A 47 -8.43 -6.57 -7.08
N ALA A 48 -7.80 -7.70 -6.76
CA ALA A 48 -7.80 -8.89 -7.61
C ALA A 48 -9.21 -9.44 -7.85
N GLU A 49 -10.11 -9.38 -6.86
CA GLU A 49 -11.53 -9.75 -7.02
C GLU A 49 -12.29 -8.88 -8.03
N LYS A 50 -11.74 -7.74 -8.44
CA LYS A 50 -12.28 -6.83 -9.47
C LYS A 50 -11.48 -6.84 -10.76
N ASP A 51 -10.60 -7.83 -10.96
CA ASP A 51 -9.71 -7.93 -12.11
C ASP A 51 -8.80 -6.69 -12.28
N ILE A 52 -8.54 -5.97 -11.19
CA ILE A 52 -7.60 -4.84 -11.19
C ILE A 52 -6.18 -5.40 -11.08
N LEU A 53 -5.32 -4.95 -11.99
CA LEU A 53 -3.94 -5.42 -12.06
C LEU A 53 -3.15 -5.02 -10.81
N CYS A 54 -2.91 -6.00 -9.95
CA CYS A 54 -2.12 -5.86 -8.74
C CYS A 54 -1.18 -7.06 -8.53
N PHE A 55 -0.10 -6.83 -7.78
CA PHE A 55 0.84 -7.84 -7.33
C PHE A 55 0.88 -7.79 -5.81
N GLY A 56 0.84 -8.95 -5.16
CA GLY A 56 0.68 -9.00 -3.71
C GLY A 56 -0.77 -9.21 -3.32
N THR A 57 -1.09 -10.42 -2.89
CA THR A 57 -2.40 -10.78 -2.33
C THR A 57 -2.18 -11.63 -1.09
N MET A 58 -3.27 -12.02 -0.42
CA MET A 58 -3.19 -12.97 0.69
C MET A 58 -2.65 -14.34 0.25
N ASN A 59 -2.78 -14.70 -1.04
CA ASN A 59 -2.30 -15.97 -1.60
C ASN A 59 -0.95 -15.83 -2.32
N ASP A 60 -0.68 -14.67 -2.92
CA ASP A 60 0.54 -14.38 -3.70
C ASP A 60 1.35 -13.29 -3.01
N ARG A 61 2.21 -13.69 -2.08
CA ARG A 61 2.96 -12.79 -1.20
C ARG A 61 3.98 -11.93 -1.95
N VAL A 62 4.02 -10.64 -1.59
CA VAL A 62 5.09 -9.70 -1.96
C VAL A 62 5.64 -9.02 -0.72
N ASP A 63 6.93 -9.14 -0.46
CA ASP A 63 7.57 -8.68 0.76
C ASP A 63 9.01 -8.18 0.52
N SER A 64 9.72 -7.86 1.62
CA SER A 64 11.11 -7.40 1.58
C SER A 64 12.13 -8.38 0.94
N TYR A 65 11.75 -9.61 0.58
CA TYR A 65 12.65 -10.57 -0.07
C TYR A 65 12.46 -10.61 -1.58
N ASN A 66 11.27 -10.32 -2.10
CA ASN A 66 10.96 -10.46 -3.53
C ASN A 66 10.49 -9.17 -4.23
N VAL A 67 10.14 -8.12 -3.48
CA VAL A 67 9.52 -6.90 -4.01
C VAL A 67 10.32 -6.21 -5.12
N GLU A 68 11.66 -6.15 -5.00
CA GLU A 68 12.51 -5.52 -6.03
C GLU A 68 12.48 -6.30 -7.35
N SER A 69 12.49 -7.63 -7.28
CA SER A 69 12.40 -8.51 -8.45
C SER A 69 11.01 -8.43 -9.09
N ILE A 70 9.95 -8.32 -8.28
CA ILE A 70 8.59 -8.17 -8.78
C ILE A 70 8.41 -6.81 -9.45
N GLU A 71 8.91 -5.73 -8.85
CA GLU A 71 8.87 -4.42 -9.50
C GLU A 71 9.66 -4.42 -10.81
N GLU A 72 10.82 -5.06 -10.87
CA GLU A 72 11.59 -5.20 -12.11
C GLU A 72 10.79 -5.95 -13.19
N LYS A 73 10.11 -7.05 -12.83
CA LYS A 73 9.20 -7.77 -13.74
C LYS A 73 8.08 -6.87 -14.23
N ILE A 74 7.43 -6.12 -13.34
CA ILE A 74 6.37 -5.17 -13.68
C ILE A 74 6.89 -4.13 -14.68
N ARG A 75 8.04 -3.50 -14.42
CA ARG A 75 8.64 -2.50 -15.31
C ARG A 75 9.12 -3.08 -16.64
N ASN A 76 9.40 -4.37 -16.70
CA ASN A 76 9.76 -5.07 -17.93
C ASN A 76 8.53 -5.41 -18.79
N GLU A 77 7.45 -5.89 -18.16
CA GLU A 77 6.22 -6.31 -18.83
C GLU A 77 5.32 -5.12 -19.21
N TYR A 78 5.21 -4.14 -18.31
CA TYR A 78 4.33 -2.98 -18.44
C TYR A 78 5.15 -1.71 -18.57
N LYS A 79 5.65 -1.46 -19.78
CA LYS A 79 6.39 -0.23 -20.10
C LYS A 79 5.54 1.00 -19.81
N ASP A 80 6.17 2.01 -19.20
CA ASP A 80 5.56 3.28 -18.79
C ASP A 80 4.37 3.18 -17.82
N ALA A 81 4.19 2.03 -17.14
CA ALA A 81 3.22 1.93 -16.07
C ALA A 81 3.58 2.82 -14.87
N LEU A 82 2.54 3.25 -14.16
CA LEU A 82 2.62 3.93 -12.88
C LEU A 82 2.40 2.91 -11.77
N ILE A 83 3.45 2.64 -10.99
CA ILE A 83 3.43 1.67 -9.91
C ILE A 83 3.05 2.38 -8.61
N ILE A 84 1.96 1.92 -7.98
CA ILE A 84 1.46 2.45 -6.72
C ILE A 84 1.70 1.39 -5.64
N ALA A 85 2.67 1.63 -4.78
CA ALA A 85 2.95 0.73 -3.67
C ALA A 85 1.88 0.87 -2.58
N ILE A 86 1.47 -0.25 -1.96
CA ILE A 86 0.53 -0.26 -0.83
C ILE A 86 1.18 -1.04 0.29
N ASP A 87 1.45 -0.40 1.42
CA ASP A 87 2.21 -1.00 2.52
C ASP A 87 1.68 -0.54 3.88
N SER A 88 1.99 -1.31 4.93
CA SER A 88 1.85 -0.85 6.31
C SER A 88 3.11 -0.09 6.73
N ALA A 89 2.95 1.01 7.47
CA ALA A 89 4.06 1.82 7.95
C ALA A 89 4.03 1.90 9.47
N VAL A 90 5.07 1.37 10.11
CA VAL A 90 5.21 1.41 11.58
C VAL A 90 5.50 2.85 12.03
N THR A 91 4.76 3.34 13.02
CA THR A 91 4.85 4.70 13.55
C THR A 91 4.78 4.72 15.08
N ARG A 92 5.40 5.73 15.69
CA ARG A 92 5.22 6.09 17.13
C ARG A 92 4.29 7.28 17.33
N SER A 93 3.83 7.88 16.24
CA SER A 93 2.97 9.05 16.28
C SER A 93 1.50 8.63 16.32
N GLU A 94 0.84 8.93 17.43
CA GLU A 94 -0.62 8.77 17.57
C GLU A 94 -1.40 9.48 16.46
N ALA A 95 -0.90 10.62 15.99
CA ALA A 95 -1.54 11.37 14.91
C ALA A 95 -1.51 10.65 13.56
N LYS A 96 -0.64 9.65 13.37
CA LYS A 96 -0.51 8.83 12.16
C LYS A 96 -1.11 7.43 12.33
N THR A 97 -1.23 6.94 13.57
CA THR A 97 -1.83 5.64 13.87
C THR A 97 -3.23 5.55 13.31
N GLY A 98 -3.52 4.48 12.56
CA GLY A 98 -4.81 4.22 11.95
C GLY A 98 -5.16 5.13 10.77
N LYS A 99 -4.23 5.97 10.28
CA LYS A 99 -4.45 6.84 9.13
C LYS A 99 -3.86 6.26 7.84
N LEU A 100 -4.43 6.71 6.73
CA LEU A 100 -3.95 6.47 5.38
C LEU A 100 -3.17 7.70 4.91
N ALA A 101 -1.97 7.49 4.40
CA ALA A 101 -1.16 8.52 3.76
C ALA A 101 -0.90 8.15 2.31
N ILE A 102 -1.13 9.07 1.39
CA ILE A 102 -0.84 8.92 -0.04
C ILE A 102 0.32 9.86 -0.37
N ILE A 103 1.43 9.30 -0.84
CA ILE A 103 2.70 9.99 -0.96
C ILE A 103 3.19 9.94 -2.41
N ARG A 104 3.71 11.08 -2.90
CA ARG A 104 4.39 11.25 -4.19
C ARG A 104 5.83 10.72 -4.13
N ASP A 105 5.96 9.47 -3.69
CA ASP A 105 7.24 8.75 -3.61
C ASP A 105 6.97 7.25 -3.41
N GLY A 106 7.94 6.44 -3.84
CA GLY A 106 7.95 5.01 -3.54
C GLY A 106 8.14 4.73 -2.05
N VAL A 107 7.89 3.48 -1.66
CA VAL A 107 8.11 3.02 -0.28
C VAL A 107 9.43 2.26 -0.19
N LYS A 108 10.06 2.25 0.99
CA LYS A 108 11.10 1.27 1.34
C LYS A 108 10.47 0.17 2.19
N PRO A 109 10.18 -1.00 1.60
CA PRO A 109 9.50 -2.07 2.30
C PRO A 109 10.30 -2.53 3.51
N GLY A 110 9.66 -2.63 4.66
CA GLY A 110 10.29 -3.19 5.85
C GLY A 110 11.52 -2.41 6.32
N GLU A 111 11.48 -1.07 6.36
CA GLU A 111 12.52 -0.23 6.99
C GLU A 111 12.87 -0.65 8.44
N ALA A 112 11.97 -1.36 9.11
CA ALA A 112 12.23 -1.98 10.41
C ALA A 112 13.26 -3.13 10.37
N PHE A 113 13.60 -3.65 9.19
CA PHE A 113 14.56 -4.71 8.95
C PHE A 113 15.83 -4.14 8.32
N THR A 114 17.00 -4.66 8.72
CA THR A 114 18.37 -4.23 8.34
C THR A 114 18.73 -4.37 6.86
N LYS A 115 17.76 -4.57 5.96
CA LYS A 115 18.00 -4.71 4.52
C LYS A 115 18.07 -3.35 3.85
N ASN A 116 19.10 -3.14 3.03
CA ASN A 116 19.31 -1.90 2.29
C ASN A 116 18.53 -1.93 0.96
N LEU A 117 17.20 -1.99 1.04
CA LEU A 117 16.32 -2.02 -0.14
C LEU A 117 16.23 -0.65 -0.81
N ARG A 118 16.11 -0.66 -2.14
CA ARG A 118 15.76 0.55 -2.89
C ARG A 118 14.29 0.89 -2.70
N LYS A 119 13.93 2.15 -2.98
CA LYS A 119 12.52 2.54 -3.06
C LYS A 119 11.85 1.80 -4.21
N VAL A 120 10.64 1.33 -3.96
CA VAL A 120 9.78 0.65 -4.94
C VAL A 120 8.49 1.43 -5.14
N GLY A 121 8.03 1.47 -6.39
CA GLY A 121 6.87 2.27 -6.78
C GLY A 121 7.20 3.73 -7.07
N ASP A 122 6.25 4.40 -7.72
CA ASP A 122 6.31 5.82 -8.07
C ASP A 122 5.47 6.66 -7.10
N TYR A 123 4.41 6.06 -6.55
CA TYR A 123 3.60 6.58 -5.44
C TYR A 123 3.43 5.49 -4.38
N SER A 124 3.01 5.89 -3.18
CA SER A 124 2.70 4.94 -2.11
C SER A 124 1.42 5.30 -1.35
N ILE A 125 0.69 4.28 -0.92
CA ILE A 125 -0.43 4.35 0.02
C ILE A 125 -0.01 3.59 1.27
N LEU A 126 0.15 4.31 2.37
CA LEU A 126 0.67 3.78 3.62
C LEU A 126 -0.41 3.78 4.70
N PHE A 127 -0.57 2.66 5.39
CA PHE A 127 -1.40 2.58 6.59
C PHE A 127 -0.54 2.66 7.85
N GLY A 128 -0.79 3.67 8.69
CA GLY A 128 -0.02 3.88 9.91
C GLY A 128 -0.36 2.86 11.01
N VAL A 129 0.62 2.07 11.42
CA VAL A 129 0.49 1.06 12.47
C VAL A 129 1.35 1.44 13.68
N ASN A 130 0.76 1.51 14.88
CA ASN A 130 1.49 1.90 16.07
C ASN A 130 2.47 0.81 16.52
N SER A 131 3.74 1.17 16.73
CA SER A 131 4.75 0.25 17.25
C SER A 131 4.45 -0.30 18.65
N GLU A 132 3.78 0.47 19.51
CA GLU A 132 3.41 0.01 20.85
C GLU A 132 2.32 -1.06 20.78
N ASP A 133 1.33 -0.89 19.89
CA ASP A 133 0.27 -1.88 19.68
C ASP A 133 0.82 -3.18 19.10
N ILE A 134 1.84 -3.12 18.22
CA ILE A 134 2.57 -4.31 17.74
C ILE A 134 3.20 -5.05 18.92
N ASN A 135 3.96 -4.33 19.74
CA ASN A 135 4.71 -4.92 20.87
C ASN A 135 3.77 -5.55 21.91
N ASN A 136 2.64 -4.89 22.18
CA ASN A 136 1.64 -5.36 23.12
C ASN A 136 0.70 -6.42 22.52
N LYS A 137 0.84 -6.74 21.23
CA LYS A 137 -0.06 -7.64 20.47
C LYS A 137 -1.53 -7.21 20.52
N LEU A 138 -1.77 -5.90 20.54
CA LEU A 138 -3.11 -5.29 20.64
C LEU A 138 -3.68 -4.88 19.27
N ILE A 139 -3.01 -5.22 18.18
CA ILE A 139 -3.45 -4.87 16.83
C ILE A 139 -4.59 -5.77 16.36
N ALA A 140 -5.70 -5.13 16.02
CA ALA A 140 -6.76 -5.75 15.25
C ALA A 140 -6.38 -5.84 13.75
N LEU A 141 -6.95 -6.80 13.04
CA LEU A 141 -6.80 -6.91 11.59
C LEU A 141 -7.20 -5.58 10.92
N PRO A 142 -6.36 -5.02 10.02
CA PRO A 142 -6.61 -3.73 9.39
C PRO A 142 -7.67 -3.79 8.27
N PHE A 143 -8.65 -4.71 8.36
CA PHE A 143 -9.64 -4.97 7.31
C PHE A 143 -10.47 -3.74 6.97
N SER A 144 -10.92 -2.98 7.97
CA SER A 144 -11.68 -1.74 7.72
C SER A 144 -10.85 -0.71 6.94
N ALA A 145 -9.55 -0.60 7.23
CA ALA A 145 -8.65 0.30 6.50
C ALA A 145 -8.41 -0.21 5.08
N ALA A 146 -8.20 -1.53 4.90
CA ALA A 146 -8.04 -2.14 3.58
C ALA A 146 -9.28 -1.91 2.69
N LEU A 147 -10.48 -2.10 3.23
CA LEU A 147 -11.73 -1.85 2.51
C LEU A 147 -11.91 -0.36 2.15
N GLU A 148 -11.50 0.54 3.05
CA GLU A 148 -11.52 1.98 2.79
C GLU A 148 -10.56 2.36 1.66
N THR A 149 -9.33 1.85 1.68
CA THR A 149 -8.35 2.03 0.59
C THR A 149 -8.86 1.49 -0.74
N TYR A 150 -9.40 0.28 -0.74
CA TYR A 150 -10.03 -0.31 -1.92
C TYR A 150 -11.13 0.63 -2.47
N ASN A 151 -12.04 1.12 -1.62
CA ASN A 151 -13.09 2.02 -2.05
C ASN A 151 -12.54 3.34 -2.62
N VAL A 152 -11.51 3.91 -2.00
CA VAL A 152 -10.83 5.11 -2.53
C VAL A 152 -10.27 4.84 -3.92
N ILE A 153 -9.60 3.71 -4.13
CA ILE A 153 -9.06 3.32 -5.45
C ILE A 153 -10.18 3.20 -6.49
N ILE A 154 -11.22 2.42 -6.21
CA ILE A 154 -12.33 2.19 -7.15
C ILE A 154 -13.04 3.50 -7.52
N THR A 155 -13.39 4.30 -6.52
CA THR A 155 -14.18 5.53 -6.72
C THR A 155 -13.38 6.70 -7.30
N SER A 156 -12.05 6.67 -7.22
CA SER A 156 -11.22 7.77 -7.71
C SER A 156 -10.54 7.45 -9.03
N MET A 157 -10.14 6.19 -9.25
CA MET A 157 -9.27 5.82 -10.38
C MET A 157 -10.01 5.12 -11.52
N PHE A 158 -11.26 4.68 -11.30
CA PHE A 158 -12.07 3.94 -12.28
C PHE A 158 -13.48 4.51 -12.45
N SER A 159 -13.70 5.76 -12.01
CA SER A 159 -14.95 6.50 -12.15
C SER A 159 -14.92 7.49 -13.30
#